data_AF-A0A3A9K260-F1
#
_entry.id   AF-A0A3A9K260-F1
#
_cell.length_a   1.000
_cell.length_b   1.000
_cell.length_c   1.000
_cell.angle_alpha   90.00
_cell.angle_beta   90.00
_cell.angle_gamma   90.00
#
_symmetry.space_group_name_H-M   'P 1'
#
loop_
_entity.id
_entity.type
_entity.pdbx_description
1 polymer ?
#
loop_
_entity_poly.entity_id
_entity_poly.type
_entity_poly.pdbx_seq_one_letter_code
_entity_poly.pdbx_strand_id
1 'polypeptide(L)'
;MVTSESYNTKLGVTRTINEQLKPYHDIFIAEMGAKQEGDIQEICELVNQKNGILTAIGEQHLETFKTLDTIKKTKHEIVETLPEKDGVAILNKDDENIMSHKAKNPCRRVYYEVNEEDVDLRATNIAFSPKGTSFTVRLVNGEEEQFRTRLLGKHNVYNILAALAIGLEMGMSLKQMIQPVKKIEPVKHRLEYDHR
;
A
#
# COMPACT_ATOMS: atom_id res chain seq x y z
N MET A 1 11.21 -8.50 -6.12
CA MET A 1 11.36 -7.61 -7.29
C MET A 1 10.24 -6.57 -7.27
N VAL A 2 10.51 -5.34 -7.68
CA VAL A 2 9.53 -4.24 -7.71
C VAL A 2 9.57 -3.59 -9.09
N THR A 3 8.44 -3.07 -9.59
CA THR A 3 8.41 -2.25 -10.81
C THR A 3 9.33 -1.03 -10.68
N SER A 4 10.12 -0.73 -11.71
CA SER A 4 10.95 0.47 -11.77
C SER A 4 10.11 1.76 -11.83
N GLU A 5 10.65 2.88 -11.36
CA GLU A 5 9.93 4.15 -11.28
C GLU A 5 9.24 4.51 -12.61
N SER A 6 7.95 4.85 -12.54
CA SER A 6 7.07 5.23 -13.67
C SER A 6 6.61 4.12 -14.62
N TYR A 7 6.95 2.84 -14.39
CA TYR A 7 6.45 1.71 -15.21
C TYR A 7 5.22 1.03 -14.58
N ASN A 8 4.17 1.82 -14.33
CA ASN A 8 2.95 1.39 -13.65
C ASN A 8 1.73 1.23 -14.60
N THR A 9 1.92 1.39 -15.91
CA THR A 9 0.90 1.04 -16.92
C THR A 9 1.02 -0.43 -17.31
N LYS A 10 0.00 -1.01 -17.95
CA LYS A 10 0.04 -2.38 -18.48
C LYS A 10 1.31 -2.70 -19.26
N LEU A 11 1.68 -1.83 -20.21
CA LEU A 11 2.90 -2.02 -21.00
C LEU A 11 4.16 -1.97 -20.12
N GLY A 12 4.21 -1.07 -19.14
CA GLY A 12 5.35 -0.96 -18.23
C GLY A 12 5.51 -2.18 -17.32
N VAL A 13 4.41 -2.70 -16.80
CA VAL A 13 4.39 -3.93 -16.01
C VAL A 13 4.78 -5.13 -16.87
N THR A 14 4.24 -5.27 -18.08
CA THR A 14 4.63 -6.35 -19.02
C THR A 14 6.12 -6.33 -19.32
N ARG A 15 6.71 -5.15 -19.55
CA ARG A 15 8.16 -5.03 -19.78
C ARG A 15 8.96 -5.45 -18.55
N THR A 16 8.55 -5.00 -17.37
CA THR A 16 9.21 -5.38 -16.11
C THR A 16 9.21 -6.91 -15.93
N ILE A 17 8.07 -7.55 -16.19
CA ILE A 17 7.94 -9.01 -16.12
C ILE A 17 8.89 -9.69 -17.11
N ASN A 18 8.83 -9.33 -18.40
CA ASN A 18 9.61 -10.00 -19.43
C ASN A 18 11.13 -9.79 -19.30
N GLU A 19 11.54 -8.58 -18.91
CA GLU A 19 12.96 -8.20 -18.92
C GLU A 19 13.63 -8.56 -17.60
N GLN A 20 12.93 -8.37 -16.47
CA GLN A 20 13.54 -8.37 -15.15
C GLN A 20 13.08 -9.52 -14.26
N LEU A 21 11.87 -10.07 -14.43
CA LEU A 21 11.42 -11.19 -13.59
C LEU A 21 12.17 -12.48 -13.95
N LYS A 22 12.89 -13.00 -12.97
CA LYS A 22 13.63 -14.27 -13.02
C LYS A 22 13.03 -15.33 -12.09
N PRO A 23 13.30 -16.64 -12.33
CA PRO A 23 12.73 -17.74 -11.53
C PRO A 23 13.12 -17.76 -10.05
N TYR A 24 14.18 -17.06 -9.65
CA TYR A 24 14.62 -16.97 -8.25
C TYR A 24 13.94 -15.83 -7.47
N HIS A 25 13.01 -15.09 -8.07
CA HIS A 25 12.23 -14.12 -7.33
C HIS A 25 11.02 -14.80 -6.69
N ASP A 26 10.96 -14.75 -5.36
CA ASP A 26 9.82 -15.25 -4.60
C ASP A 26 8.63 -14.27 -4.59
N ILE A 27 8.92 -12.97 -4.79
CA ILE A 27 7.94 -11.89 -4.64
C ILE A 27 8.09 -10.90 -5.80
N PHE A 28 6.96 -10.56 -6.41
CA PHE A 28 6.84 -9.46 -7.36
C PHE A 28 5.83 -8.43 -6.83
N ILE A 29 6.27 -7.17 -6.72
CA ILE A 29 5.44 -6.04 -6.31
C ILE A 29 5.24 -5.14 -7.53
N ALA A 30 3.99 -4.97 -7.95
CA ALA A 30 3.62 -4.14 -9.08
C ALA A 30 2.82 -2.92 -8.62
N GLU A 31 3.27 -1.72 -9.00
CA GLU A 31 2.47 -0.51 -8.89
C GLU A 31 1.46 -0.45 -10.06
N MET A 32 0.19 -0.16 -9.76
CA MET A 32 -0.89 -0.12 -10.75
C MET A 32 -1.39 1.31 -10.96
N GLY A 33 -0.93 1.93 -12.05
CA GLY A 33 -1.37 3.26 -12.48
C GLY A 33 -2.70 3.19 -13.23
N ALA A 34 -3.51 4.24 -13.09
CA ALA A 34 -4.77 4.38 -13.84
C ALA A 34 -5.01 5.81 -14.24
N LYS A 35 -5.59 5.99 -15.43
CA LYS A 35 -6.13 7.24 -15.96
C LYS A 35 -7.61 7.13 -16.31
N GLN A 36 -8.13 5.92 -16.46
CA GLN A 36 -9.54 5.65 -16.77
C GLN A 36 -9.99 4.31 -16.16
N GLU A 37 -11.31 4.07 -16.14
CA GLU A 37 -11.89 2.78 -15.74
C GLU A 37 -11.31 1.64 -16.59
N GLY A 38 -11.02 0.50 -15.96
CA GLY A 38 -10.46 -0.70 -16.56
C GLY A 38 -8.93 -0.78 -16.53
N ASP A 39 -8.22 0.34 -16.35
CA ASP A 39 -6.75 0.35 -16.40
C ASP A 39 -6.13 -0.54 -15.30
N ILE A 40 -6.67 -0.49 -14.07
CA ILE A 40 -6.16 -1.31 -12.96
C ILE A 40 -6.56 -2.77 -13.18
N GLN A 41 -7.81 -3.02 -13.59
CA GLN A 41 -8.28 -4.37 -13.91
C GLN A 41 -7.36 -5.05 -14.93
N GLU A 42 -7.00 -4.38 -16.02
CA GLU A 42 -6.13 -4.95 -17.05
C GLU A 42 -4.73 -5.32 -16.53
N ILE A 43 -4.18 -4.53 -15.59
CA ILE A 43 -2.89 -4.83 -14.95
C ILE A 43 -3.03 -6.00 -13.97
N CYS A 44 -4.14 -6.05 -13.22
CA CYS A 44 -4.44 -7.14 -12.30
C CYS A 44 -4.58 -8.48 -13.05
N GLU A 45 -5.31 -8.51 -14.15
CA GLU A 45 -5.46 -9.70 -14.99
C GLU A 45 -4.13 -10.20 -15.56
N LEU A 46 -3.20 -9.28 -15.86
CA LEU A 46 -1.85 -9.60 -16.31
C LEU A 46 -0.99 -10.20 -15.17
N VAL A 47 -1.02 -9.60 -13.98
CA VAL A 47 -0.15 -9.97 -12.85
C VAL A 47 -0.70 -11.17 -12.07
N ASN A 48 -2.01 -11.37 -12.09
CA ASN A 48 -2.73 -12.40 -11.34
C ASN A 48 -2.37 -12.39 -9.85
N GLN A 49 -2.57 -11.24 -9.20
CA GLN A 49 -2.13 -10.98 -7.84
C GLN A 49 -2.95 -11.75 -6.79
N LYS A 50 -2.30 -12.10 -5.68
CA LYS A 50 -2.98 -12.64 -4.48
C LYS A 50 -3.34 -11.56 -3.46
N ASN A 51 -2.60 -10.46 -3.44
CA ASN A 51 -2.78 -9.39 -2.48
C ASN A 51 -2.91 -8.06 -3.22
N GLY A 52 -3.82 -7.20 -2.75
CA GLY A 52 -4.05 -5.86 -3.28
C GLY A 52 -4.00 -4.82 -2.16
N ILE A 53 -3.38 -3.67 -2.40
CA ILE A 53 -3.24 -2.60 -1.40
C ILE A 53 -3.88 -1.33 -1.95
N LEU A 54 -4.81 -0.75 -1.18
CA LEU A 54 -5.29 0.62 -1.39
C LEU A 54 -4.76 1.53 -0.28
N THR A 55 -3.92 2.49 -0.67
CA THR A 55 -3.24 3.39 0.26
C THR A 55 -4.02 4.67 0.55
N ALA A 56 -4.49 5.33 -0.52
CA ALA A 56 -5.33 6.52 -0.44
C ALA A 56 -6.11 6.71 -1.74
N ILE A 57 -7.28 7.36 -1.66
CA ILE A 57 -8.07 7.81 -2.80
C ILE A 57 -8.34 9.31 -2.64
N GLY A 58 -7.81 10.10 -3.57
CA GLY A 58 -8.04 11.55 -3.63
C GLY A 58 -8.37 11.99 -5.05
N GLU A 59 -8.74 13.27 -5.18
CA GLU A 59 -8.98 13.90 -6.48
C GLU A 59 -7.68 13.97 -7.29
N GLN A 60 -7.57 13.12 -8.32
CA GLN A 60 -6.44 13.06 -9.23
C GLN A 60 -6.96 12.81 -10.64
N HIS A 61 -6.30 13.38 -11.65
CA HIS A 61 -6.66 13.18 -13.06
C HIS A 61 -8.15 13.40 -13.37
N LEU A 62 -8.78 14.40 -12.74
CA LEU A 62 -10.21 14.71 -12.92
C LEU A 62 -10.58 15.00 -14.38
N GLU A 63 -9.65 15.51 -15.19
CA GLU A 63 -9.85 15.70 -16.63
C GLU A 63 -10.23 14.40 -17.35
N THR A 64 -9.68 13.26 -16.90
CA THR A 64 -9.90 11.95 -17.50
C THR A 64 -10.98 11.15 -16.75
N PHE A 65 -10.93 11.15 -15.42
CA PHE A 65 -11.89 10.42 -14.60
C PHE A 65 -13.25 11.11 -14.44
N LYS A 66 -13.33 12.42 -14.70
CA LYS A 66 -14.52 13.28 -14.59
C LYS A 66 -15.08 13.44 -13.17
N THR A 67 -15.20 12.37 -12.39
CA THR A 67 -15.79 12.38 -11.05
C THR A 67 -14.97 11.58 -10.04
N LEU A 68 -15.06 11.94 -8.76
CA LEU A 68 -14.44 11.19 -7.67
C LEU A 68 -15.01 9.76 -7.55
N ASP A 69 -16.29 9.55 -7.85
CA ASP A 69 -16.91 8.22 -7.82
C ASP A 69 -16.31 7.29 -8.87
N THR A 70 -16.01 7.81 -10.06
CA THR A 70 -15.27 7.08 -11.09
C THR A 70 -13.85 6.73 -10.63
N ILE A 71 -13.16 7.65 -9.94
CA ILE A 71 -11.84 7.36 -9.34
C ILE A 71 -11.98 6.24 -8.30
N LYS A 72 -12.94 6.33 -7.38
CA LYS A 72 -13.20 5.31 -6.36
C LYS A 72 -13.43 3.94 -6.99
N LYS A 73 -14.33 3.87 -7.98
CA LYS A 73 -14.63 2.63 -8.72
C LYS A 73 -13.37 2.07 -9.38
N THR A 74 -12.62 2.90 -10.11
CA THR A 74 -11.40 2.47 -10.81
C THR A 74 -10.35 1.94 -9.84
N LYS A 75 -10.10 2.66 -8.73
CA LYS A 75 -9.13 2.21 -7.73
C LYS A 75 -9.55 0.89 -7.08
N HIS A 76 -10.84 0.68 -6.85
CA HIS A 76 -11.36 -0.58 -6.30
C HIS A 76 -11.28 -1.78 -7.24
N GLU A 77 -10.96 -1.60 -8.53
CA GLU A 77 -10.66 -2.73 -9.43
C GLU A 77 -9.56 -3.64 -8.85
N ILE A 78 -8.61 -3.08 -8.07
CA ILE A 78 -7.57 -3.89 -7.41
C ILE A 78 -8.15 -4.88 -6.39
N VAL A 79 -9.28 -4.54 -5.76
CA VAL A 79 -9.99 -5.41 -4.80
C VAL A 79 -10.92 -6.36 -5.54
N GLU A 80 -11.63 -5.85 -6.56
CA GLU A 80 -12.59 -6.65 -7.32
C GLU A 80 -11.94 -7.81 -8.08
N THR A 81 -10.67 -7.65 -8.47
CA THR A 81 -9.91 -8.67 -9.22
C THR A 81 -9.17 -9.69 -8.36
N LEU A 82 -9.23 -9.57 -7.02
CA LEU A 82 -8.57 -10.52 -6.13
C LEU A 82 -9.26 -11.90 -6.17
N PRO A 83 -8.52 -12.99 -5.92
CA PRO A 83 -9.13 -14.31 -5.71
C PRO A 83 -10.12 -14.27 -4.54
N GLU A 84 -11.35 -14.73 -4.75
CA GLU A 84 -12.41 -14.62 -3.72
C GLU A 84 -12.08 -15.36 -2.40
N LYS A 85 -11.37 -16.50 -2.48
CA LYS A 85 -11.09 -17.36 -1.32
C LYS A 85 -9.75 -17.06 -0.66
N ASP A 86 -8.71 -16.87 -1.46
CA ASP A 86 -7.32 -16.76 -1.00
C ASP A 86 -6.72 -15.36 -1.23
N GLY A 87 -7.54 -14.42 -1.71
CA GLY A 87 -7.13 -13.04 -1.93
C GLY A 87 -7.23 -12.21 -0.66
N VAL A 88 -6.32 -11.26 -0.51
CA VAL A 88 -6.32 -10.32 0.63
C VAL A 88 -6.25 -8.88 0.15
N ALA A 89 -7.24 -8.09 0.54
CA ALA A 89 -7.29 -6.65 0.32
C ALA A 89 -6.81 -5.91 1.57
N ILE A 90 -5.74 -5.12 1.44
CA ILE A 90 -5.18 -4.29 2.50
C ILE A 90 -5.66 -2.85 2.28
N LEU A 91 -6.44 -2.34 3.23
CA LEU A 91 -7.23 -1.12 3.04
C LEU A 91 -6.97 -0.12 4.16
N ASN A 92 -6.76 1.15 3.80
CA ASN A 92 -6.68 2.24 4.76
C ASN A 92 -8.07 2.54 5.32
N LYS A 93 -8.28 2.30 6.61
CA LYS A 93 -9.58 2.53 7.28
C LYS A 93 -9.89 4.01 7.46
N ASP A 94 -8.86 4.85 7.57
CA ASP A 94 -9.00 6.29 7.76
C ASP A 94 -9.37 7.05 6.47
N ASP A 95 -9.32 6.38 5.31
CA ASP A 95 -9.68 6.99 4.04
C ASP A 95 -11.16 6.77 3.74
N GLU A 96 -11.97 7.81 3.91
CA GLU A 96 -13.42 7.78 3.66
C GLU A 96 -13.77 7.39 2.23
N ASN A 97 -12.92 7.69 1.24
CA ASN A 97 -13.16 7.35 -0.16
C ASN A 97 -12.95 5.85 -0.42
N ILE A 98 -11.99 5.23 0.28
CA ILE A 98 -11.85 3.77 0.33
C ILE A 98 -13.07 3.17 1.04
N MET A 99 -13.43 3.67 2.22
CA MET A 99 -14.47 3.05 3.05
C MET A 99 -15.90 3.25 2.54
N SER A 100 -16.17 4.32 1.79
CA SER A 100 -17.49 4.59 1.21
C SER A 100 -17.82 3.72 0.00
N HIS A 101 -16.81 3.12 -0.65
CA HIS A 101 -17.03 2.24 -1.78
C HIS A 101 -17.17 0.77 -1.33
N LYS A 102 -18.33 0.18 -1.59
CA LYS A 102 -18.60 -1.21 -1.24
C LYS A 102 -18.18 -2.14 -2.37
N ALA A 103 -16.90 -2.51 -2.39
CA ALA A 103 -16.41 -3.55 -3.31
C ALA A 103 -17.21 -4.86 -3.11
N LYS A 104 -17.60 -5.49 -4.22
CA LYS A 104 -18.46 -6.67 -4.28
C LYS A 104 -17.72 -7.97 -4.01
N ASN A 105 -16.43 -8.02 -4.33
CA ASN A 105 -15.59 -9.18 -4.08
C ASN A 105 -15.55 -9.52 -2.57
N PRO A 106 -15.85 -10.78 -2.19
CA PRO A 106 -15.92 -11.22 -0.80
C PRO A 106 -14.57 -11.59 -0.19
N CYS A 107 -13.45 -11.32 -0.88
CA CYS A 107 -12.11 -11.61 -0.39
C CYS A 107 -11.85 -11.04 1.01
N ARG A 108 -10.86 -11.62 1.69
CA ARG A 108 -10.47 -11.20 3.03
C ARG A 108 -9.96 -9.77 3.01
N ARG A 109 -10.30 -9.01 4.05
CA ARG A 109 -9.89 -7.62 4.19
C ARG A 109 -9.03 -7.47 5.45
N VAL A 110 -7.93 -6.75 5.32
CA VAL A 110 -7.05 -6.33 6.40
C VAL A 110 -7.07 -4.81 6.43
N TYR A 111 -7.47 -4.25 7.56
CA TYR A 111 -7.58 -2.81 7.74
C TYR A 111 -6.42 -2.28 8.56
N TYR A 112 -5.89 -1.13 8.14
CA TYR A 112 -4.93 -0.39 8.93
C TYR A 112 -5.34 1.05 9.11
N GLU A 113 -4.92 1.64 10.23
CA GLU A 113 -5.30 3.00 10.59
C GLU A 113 -4.35 3.63 11.61
N VAL A 114 -4.61 4.89 11.94
CA VAL A 114 -3.93 5.59 13.05
C VAL A 114 -4.87 6.29 14.03
N ASN A 115 -6.19 6.16 13.89
CA ASN A 115 -7.17 6.89 14.70
C ASN A 115 -7.97 6.00 15.67
N GLU A 116 -8.73 4.99 15.21
CA GLU A 116 -9.57 4.10 16.04
C GLU A 116 -8.82 2.87 16.57
N GLU A 117 -9.40 2.17 17.55
CA GLU A 117 -8.71 1.08 18.29
C GLU A 117 -8.98 -0.34 17.76
N ASP A 118 -9.99 -0.54 16.92
CA ASP A 118 -10.52 -1.87 16.55
C ASP A 118 -10.29 -2.21 15.07
N VAL A 119 -9.01 -2.34 14.70
CA VAL A 119 -8.57 -2.79 13.38
C VAL A 119 -7.40 -3.76 13.48
N ASP A 120 -7.14 -4.47 12.38
CA ASP A 120 -6.07 -5.47 12.29
C ASP A 120 -4.69 -4.91 12.63
N LEU A 121 -4.41 -3.66 12.21
CA LEU A 121 -3.10 -3.01 12.36
C LEU A 121 -3.23 -1.50 12.61
N ARG A 122 -2.77 -1.02 13.77
CA ARG A 122 -2.87 0.40 14.15
C ARG A 122 -1.52 1.01 14.48
N ALA A 123 -1.27 2.26 14.06
CA ALA A 123 -0.18 3.07 14.64
C ALA A 123 -0.69 4.00 15.76
N THR A 124 0.02 4.04 16.87
CA THR A 124 -0.22 4.94 18.02
C THR A 124 1.08 5.64 18.42
N ASN A 125 0.99 6.58 19.37
CA ASN A 125 2.16 7.29 19.93
C ASN A 125 3.08 7.90 18.85
N ILE A 126 2.48 8.44 17.79
CA ILE A 126 3.22 8.99 16.66
C ILE A 126 3.87 10.30 17.10
N ALA A 127 5.21 10.33 17.06
CA ALA A 127 6.01 11.50 17.38
C ALA A 127 6.93 11.84 16.20
N PHE A 128 6.93 13.13 15.83
CA PHE A 128 7.74 13.66 14.75
C PHE A 128 8.95 14.37 15.32
N SER A 129 10.09 14.19 14.66
CA SER A 129 11.32 14.90 14.98
C SER A 129 12.08 15.23 13.68
N PRO A 130 13.05 16.16 13.71
CA PRO A 130 13.93 16.40 12.57
C PRO A 130 14.73 15.16 12.13
N LYS A 131 14.86 14.15 13.00
CA LYS A 131 15.58 12.89 12.72
C LYS A 131 14.70 11.82 12.10
N GLY A 132 13.40 12.08 11.96
CA GLY A 132 12.42 11.11 11.49
C GLY A 132 11.21 10.96 12.42
N THR A 133 10.44 9.90 12.19
CA THR A 133 9.19 9.62 12.88
C THR A 133 9.34 8.35 13.75
N SER A 134 8.82 8.40 14.98
CA SER A 134 8.65 7.22 15.83
C SER A 134 7.18 6.96 16.09
N PHE A 135 6.80 5.69 16.17
CA PHE A 135 5.42 5.28 16.42
C PHE A 135 5.40 3.85 16.95
N THR A 136 4.31 3.50 17.63
CA THR A 136 4.02 2.15 18.09
C THR A 136 3.08 1.50 17.09
N VAL A 137 3.33 0.25 16.70
CA VAL A 137 2.42 -0.54 15.88
C VAL A 137 1.79 -1.61 16.75
N ARG A 138 0.46 -1.65 16.80
CA ARG A 138 -0.33 -2.62 17.57
C ARG A 138 -1.22 -3.43 16.65
N LEU A 139 -1.27 -4.74 16.87
CA LEU A 139 -2.17 -5.66 16.18
C LEU A 139 -3.45 -5.88 16.99
N VAL A 140 -4.53 -6.28 16.32
CA VAL A 140 -5.81 -6.64 16.98
C VAL A 140 -5.65 -7.77 18.02
N ASN A 141 -4.67 -8.65 17.85
CA ASN A 141 -4.37 -9.74 18.79
C ASN A 141 -3.60 -9.28 20.05
N GLY A 142 -3.27 -7.99 20.15
CA GLY A 142 -2.55 -7.39 21.27
C GLY A 142 -1.03 -7.36 21.14
N GLU A 143 -0.44 -7.95 20.10
CA GLU A 143 1.00 -7.81 19.82
C GLU A 143 1.33 -6.35 19.49
N GLU A 144 2.44 -5.84 20.03
CA GLU A 144 2.84 -4.45 19.87
C GLU A 144 4.36 -4.33 19.78
N GLU A 145 4.84 -3.48 18.87
CA GLU A 145 6.27 -3.17 18.72
C GLU A 145 6.48 -1.67 18.42
N GLN A 146 7.64 -1.15 18.82
CA GLN A 146 8.03 0.24 18.54
C GLN A 146 8.85 0.33 17.25
N PHE A 147 8.45 1.26 16.38
CA PHE A 147 9.09 1.56 15.11
C PHE A 147 9.68 2.96 15.10
N ARG A 148 10.77 3.09 14.35
CA ARG A 148 11.41 4.37 14.01
C ARG A 148 11.78 4.35 12.55
N THR A 149 11.57 5.46 11.86
CA THR A 149 11.96 5.66 10.45
C THR A 149 12.58 7.03 10.28
N ARG A 150 13.42 7.20 9.26
CA ARG A 150 13.94 8.52 8.85
C ARG A 150 12.91 9.32 8.05
N LEU A 151 11.84 8.66 7.58
CA LEU A 151 10.77 9.31 6.84
C LEU A 151 9.98 10.28 7.73
N LEU A 152 9.60 11.41 7.15
CA LEU A 152 8.86 12.47 7.82
C LEU A 152 7.39 12.49 7.39
N GLY A 153 6.51 12.87 8.32
CA GLY A 153 5.10 13.11 8.05
C GLY A 153 4.19 11.89 8.25
N LYS A 154 2.95 12.17 8.66
CA LYS A 154 1.92 11.17 8.99
C LYS A 154 1.60 10.23 7.81
N HIS A 155 1.62 10.72 6.58
CA HIS A 155 1.40 9.91 5.37
C HIS A 155 2.40 8.75 5.22
N ASN A 156 3.65 8.93 5.66
CA ASN A 156 4.64 7.85 5.63
C ASN A 156 4.36 6.78 6.70
N VAL A 157 3.68 7.12 7.80
CA VAL A 157 3.21 6.13 8.76
C VAL A 157 2.14 5.24 8.10
N TYR A 158 1.18 5.81 7.37
CA TYR A 158 0.21 5.02 6.59
C TYR A 158 0.88 4.10 5.57
N ASN A 159 1.84 4.62 4.80
CA ASN A 159 2.59 3.81 3.82
C ASN A 159 3.33 2.65 4.50
N ILE A 160 3.94 2.90 5.67
CA ILE A 160 4.62 1.86 6.43
C ILE A 160 3.61 0.85 6.97
N LEU A 161 2.46 1.26 7.49
CA LEU A 161 1.42 0.34 7.95
C LEU A 161 0.93 -0.57 6.83
N ALA A 162 0.67 -0.04 5.63
CA ALA A 162 0.32 -0.84 4.47
C ALA A 162 1.41 -1.89 4.14
N ALA A 163 2.69 -1.51 4.23
CA ALA A 163 3.82 -2.41 4.01
C ALA A 163 3.98 -3.46 5.14
N LEU A 164 3.70 -3.09 6.39
CA LEU A 164 3.71 -4.01 7.52
C LEU A 164 2.57 -5.02 7.43
N ALA A 165 1.37 -4.59 7.01
CA ALA A 165 0.23 -5.46 6.79
C ALA A 165 0.57 -6.57 5.78
N ILE A 166 1.16 -6.22 4.63
CA ILE A 166 1.58 -7.26 3.67
C ILE A 166 2.72 -8.13 4.22
N GLY A 167 3.64 -7.58 5.02
CA GLY A 167 4.69 -8.39 5.67
C GLY A 167 4.12 -9.43 6.63
N LEU A 168 3.10 -9.07 7.41
CA LEU A 168 2.36 -9.98 8.30
C LEU A 168 1.64 -11.08 7.51
N GLU A 169 0.98 -10.72 6.40
CA GLU A 169 0.36 -11.67 5.47
C GLU A 169 1.36 -12.68 4.88
N MET A 170 2.62 -12.28 4.76
CA MET A 170 3.72 -13.13 4.30
C MET A 170 4.42 -13.89 5.44
N GLY A 171 3.88 -13.84 6.65
CA GLY A 171 4.38 -14.58 7.83
C GLY A 171 5.55 -13.92 8.55
N MET A 172 5.83 -12.64 8.29
CA MET A 172 6.83 -11.89 9.06
C MET A 172 6.22 -11.37 10.37
N SER A 173 6.97 -11.47 11.47
CA SER A 173 6.63 -10.81 12.74
C SER A 173 6.91 -9.30 12.69
N LEU A 174 6.23 -8.53 13.55
CA LEU A 174 6.52 -7.09 13.71
C LEU A 174 8.00 -6.86 14.02
N LYS A 175 8.56 -7.68 14.91
CA LYS A 175 9.97 -7.62 15.32
C LYS A 175 10.96 -7.75 14.16
N GLN A 176 10.69 -8.65 13.20
CA GLN A 176 11.54 -8.81 12.01
C GLN A 176 11.54 -7.55 11.12
N MET A 177 10.46 -6.77 11.14
CA MET A 177 10.29 -5.60 10.28
C MET A 177 10.84 -4.30 10.88
N ILE A 178 11.19 -4.27 12.18
CA ILE A 178 11.74 -3.08 12.84
C ILE A 178 13.01 -2.57 12.14
N GLN A 179 13.98 -3.45 11.88
CA GLN A 179 15.25 -3.05 11.27
C GLN A 179 15.09 -2.61 9.81
N PRO A 180 14.34 -3.33 8.94
CA PRO A 180 13.99 -2.84 7.60
C PRO A 180 13.37 -1.44 7.61
N VAL A 181 12.34 -1.20 8.43
CA VAL A 181 11.66 0.11 8.51
C VAL A 181 12.61 1.24 8.93
N LYS A 182 13.51 0.94 9.88
CA LYS A 182 14.53 1.90 10.34
C LYS A 182 15.54 2.28 9.26
N LYS A 183 15.81 1.37 8.32
CA LYS A 183 16.78 1.55 7.23
C LYS A 183 16.17 2.20 5.99
N ILE A 184 14.86 2.46 5.96
CA ILE A 184 14.23 3.14 4.81
C ILE A 184 14.87 4.53 4.63
N GLU A 185 15.34 4.77 3.42
CA GLU A 185 15.87 6.06 3.01
C GLU A 185 14.77 6.88 2.32
N PRO A 186 14.71 8.21 2.53
CA PRO A 186 13.86 9.08 1.74
C PRO A 186 14.20 8.96 0.26
N VAL A 187 13.18 8.94 -0.61
CA VAL A 187 13.39 9.06 -2.05
C VAL A 187 13.87 10.49 -2.32
N LYS A 188 14.92 10.63 -3.15
CA LYS A 188 15.42 11.95 -3.56
C LYS A 188 14.27 12.84 -4.03
N HIS A 189 14.25 14.09 -3.58
CA HIS A 189 13.21 15.08 -3.90
C HIS A 189 11.80 14.83 -3.31
N ARG A 190 11.57 13.81 -2.47
CA ARG A 190 10.32 13.67 -1.69
C ARG A 190 10.59 13.85 -0.19
N LEU A 191 10.41 15.07 0.30
CA LEU A 191 10.61 15.45 1.71
C LEU A 191 12.02 15.10 2.24
N GLU A 192 13.03 15.36 1.42
CA GLU A 192 14.43 15.27 1.81
C GLU A 192 14.82 16.55 2.57
N TYR A 193 15.43 16.40 3.75
CA TYR A 193 16.08 17.52 4.43
C TYR A 193 17.47 17.68 3.79
N ASP A 194 17.63 18.68 2.91
CA ASP A 194 18.93 18.98 2.30
C ASP A 194 19.82 19.67 3.36
N HIS A 195 20.95 19.04 3.67
CA HIS A 195 22.01 19.67 4.47
C HIS A 195 22.78 20.62 3.56
N ARG A 196 22.22 21.81 3.31
CA ARG A 196 22.98 22.97 2.84
C ARG A 196 22.90 24.09 3.86
#